data_AF-A0A6A9QP44-F1
#
_entry.id   AF-A0A6A9QP44-F1
#
_cell.length_a   1.000
_cell.length_b   1.000
_cell.length_c   1.000
_cell.angle_alpha   90.00
_cell.angle_beta   90.00
_cell.angle_gamma   90.00
#
_symmetry.space_group_name_H-M   'P 1'
#
loop_
_entity.id
_entity.type
_entity.pdbx_description
1 polymer ?
#
loop_
_entity_poly.entity_id
_entity_poly.type
_entity_poly.pdbx_seq_one_letter_code
_entity_poly.pdbx_strand_id
1 'polypeptide(L)'
;MVKVAIPVTDGKVSGPGEAETVKIFEVAGEPKLLEEYPNPALKAMAARGAHMLKSALDRGVQVFIVAEMGPPGVRLIQGKAKAYIANEGTPVEEALKLLNEGKLQEIVKPTHDHPRTH
;
A
#
# COMPACT_ATOMS: atom_id res chain seq x y z
N MET A 1 -11.47 -14.61 1.30
CA MET A 1 -11.72 -13.19 1.54
C MET A 1 -10.38 -12.50 1.76
N VAL A 2 -9.98 -11.59 0.86
CA VAL A 2 -8.67 -10.93 0.91
C VAL A 2 -8.87 -9.45 1.18
N LYS A 3 -8.19 -8.92 2.19
CA LYS A 3 -8.17 -7.47 2.48
C LYS A 3 -6.99 -6.81 1.77
N VAL A 4 -7.29 -5.81 0.97
CA VAL A 4 -6.33 -5.04 0.17
C VAL A 4 -6.25 -3.62 0.72
N ALA A 5 -5.06 -3.13 1.08
CA ALA A 5 -4.86 -1.72 1.44
C ALA A 5 -4.20 -0.94 0.30
N ILE A 6 -4.68 0.28 0.10
CA ILE A 6 -4.19 1.20 -0.91
C ILE A 6 -4.00 2.57 -0.25
N PRO A 7 -2.79 3.15 -0.25
CA PRO A 7 -2.57 4.56 0.07
C PRO A 7 -3.09 5.43 -1.08
N VAL A 8 -3.95 6.39 -0.76
CA VAL A 8 -4.71 7.18 -1.75
C VAL A 8 -4.57 8.68 -1.51
N THR A 9 -4.36 9.41 -2.60
CA THR A 9 -4.51 10.87 -2.71
C THR A 9 -5.35 11.16 -3.95
N ASP A 10 -6.36 12.03 -3.83
CA ASP A 10 -7.25 12.40 -4.95
C ASP A 10 -7.86 11.20 -5.71
N GLY A 11 -8.20 10.12 -4.98
CA GLY A 11 -8.78 8.90 -5.57
C GLY A 11 -7.80 8.03 -6.37
N LYS A 12 -6.49 8.30 -6.28
CA LYS A 12 -5.43 7.62 -7.01
C LYS A 12 -4.41 6.99 -6.08
N VAL A 13 -3.75 5.93 -6.54
CA VAL A 13 -2.66 5.26 -5.82
C VAL A 13 -1.47 6.20 -5.67
N SER A 14 -0.93 6.27 -4.45
CA SER A 14 0.23 7.11 -4.11
C SER A 14 1.27 6.34 -3.28
N GLY A 15 2.33 7.04 -2.85
CA GLY A 15 3.34 6.47 -1.96
C GLY A 15 2.80 6.23 -0.53
N PRO A 16 3.17 5.13 0.14
CA PRO A 16 2.69 4.82 1.49
C PRO A 16 3.15 5.86 2.53
N GLY A 17 4.23 6.60 2.25
CA GLY A 17 4.76 7.63 3.14
C GLY A 17 4.11 9.02 3.00
N GLU A 18 3.33 9.25 1.95
CA GLU A 18 2.91 10.59 1.52
C GLU A 18 1.42 10.71 1.23
N ALA A 19 0.73 9.59 1.00
CA ALA A 19 -0.70 9.60 0.70
C ALA A 19 -1.54 10.21 1.84
N GLU A 20 -2.67 10.82 1.48
CA GLU A 20 -3.59 11.46 2.42
C GLU A 20 -4.35 10.44 3.27
N THR A 21 -4.88 9.40 2.64
CA THR A 21 -5.68 8.37 3.30
C THR A 21 -5.19 6.97 2.96
N VAL A 22 -5.62 6.01 3.78
CA VAL A 22 -5.51 4.59 3.51
C VAL A 22 -6.91 4.04 3.31
N LYS A 23 -7.14 3.40 2.18
CA LYS A 23 -8.39 2.69 1.87
C LYS A 23 -8.16 1.20 1.95
N ILE A 24 -9.04 0.50 2.67
CA ILE A 24 -9.03 -0.96 2.78
C ILE A 24 -10.26 -1.51 2.05
N PHE A 25 -10.00 -2.39 1.10
CA PHE A 25 -11.02 -3.08 0.31
C PHE A 25 -11.08 -4.55 0.69
N GLU A 26 -12.28 -5.11 0.62
CA GLU A 26 -12.49 -6.55 0.54
C GLU A 26 -12.54 -6.96 -0.93
N VAL A 27 -11.74 -7.97 -1.28
CA VAL A 27 -11.77 -8.59 -2.60
C VAL A 27 -12.25 -10.03 -2.45
N ALA A 28 -13.52 -10.23 -2.82
CA ALA A 28 -14.22 -11.50 -2.89
C ALA A 28 -15.19 -11.50 -4.10
N GLY A 29 -14.69 -11.06 -5.26
CA GLY A 29 -15.50 -10.70 -6.42
C GLY A 29 -15.37 -9.21 -6.71
N GLU A 30 -16.49 -8.48 -6.75
CA GLU A 30 -16.49 -7.03 -6.86
C GLU A 30 -15.83 -6.38 -5.63
N PRO A 31 -14.82 -5.50 -5.80
CA PRO A 31 -14.15 -4.86 -4.68
C PRO A 31 -15.10 -3.98 -3.86
N LYS A 32 -15.13 -4.16 -2.54
CA LYS A 32 -15.95 -3.36 -1.62
C LYS A 32 -15.05 -2.58 -0.66
N LEU A 33 -15.25 -1.26 -0.57
CA LEU A 33 -14.58 -0.43 0.45
C LEU A 33 -15.08 -0.84 1.85
N LEU A 34 -14.17 -1.27 2.71
CA LEU A 34 -14.46 -1.64 4.10
C LEU A 34 -14.16 -0.49 5.06
N GLU A 35 -13.04 0.20 4.85
CA GLU A 35 -12.54 1.22 5.76
C GLU A 35 -11.74 2.26 5.00
N GLU A 36 -11.85 3.52 5.42
CA GLU A 36 -11.00 4.62 4.98
C GLU A 36 -10.57 5.43 6.21
N TYR A 37 -9.28 5.73 6.32
CA TYR A 37 -8.76 6.52 7.45
C TYR A 37 -7.57 7.39 7.05
N PRO A 38 -7.30 8.50 7.78
CA PRO A 38 -6.14 9.35 7.52
C PRO A 38 -4.83 8.58 7.65
N ASN A 39 -3.90 8.81 6.74
CA ASN A 39 -2.65 8.07 6.73
C ASN A 39 -1.77 8.45 7.96
N PRO A 40 -1.47 7.51 8.88
CA PRO A 40 -0.65 7.81 10.05
C PRO A 40 0.80 8.15 9.69
N ALA A 41 1.25 7.83 8.47
CA ALA A 41 2.55 8.23 7.95
C ALA A 41 2.76 9.76 7.98
N LEU A 42 1.70 10.55 7.79
CA LEU A 42 1.77 12.02 7.80
C LEU A 42 2.13 12.59 9.17
N LYS A 43 1.97 11.80 10.24
CA LYS A 43 2.35 12.17 11.61
C LYS A 43 3.71 11.61 12.04
N ALA A 44 4.33 10.76 11.20
CA ALA A 44 5.59 10.10 11.54
C ALA A 44 6.80 10.96 11.15
N MET A 45 7.78 11.06 12.05
CA MET A 45 9.04 11.78 11.81
C MET A 45 10.01 11.00 10.93
N ALA A 46 9.96 9.67 10.96
CA ALA A 46 10.83 8.79 10.18
C ALA A 46 10.09 7.51 9.79
N ALA A 47 10.63 6.80 8.78
CA ALA A 47 10.06 5.54 8.28
C ALA A 47 8.56 5.62 7.97
N ARG A 48 8.11 6.76 7.42
CA ARG A 48 6.70 7.10 7.19
C ARG A 48 5.90 5.97 6.53
N GLY A 49 6.41 5.43 5.42
CA GLY A 49 5.76 4.31 4.73
C GLY A 49 5.58 3.07 5.61
N ALA A 50 6.53 2.75 6.50
CA ALA A 50 6.40 1.63 7.42
C ALA A 50 5.29 1.84 8.46
N HIS A 51 5.03 3.08 8.89
CA HIS A 51 3.92 3.39 9.79
C HIS A 51 2.56 3.15 9.12
N MET A 52 2.40 3.56 7.85
CA MET A 52 1.20 3.26 7.05
C MET A 52 0.99 1.75 6.88
N LEU A 53 2.04 1.04 6.48
CA LEU A 53 1.96 -0.42 6.28
C LEU A 53 1.60 -1.13 7.59
N LYS A 54 2.18 -0.70 8.72
CA LYS A 54 1.85 -1.24 10.04
C LYS A 54 0.38 -1.03 10.41
N SER A 55 -0.17 0.17 10.20
CA SER A 55 -1.57 0.43 10.55
C SER A 55 -2.54 -0.43 9.76
N ALA A 56 -2.22 -0.72 8.49
CA ALA A 56 -2.99 -1.63 7.66
C ALA A 56 -2.83 -3.10 8.08
N LEU A 57 -1.61 -3.55 8.41
CA LEU A 57 -1.37 -4.90 8.95
C LEU A 57 -2.16 -5.15 10.24
N ASP A 58 -2.19 -4.18 11.14
CA ASP A 58 -2.95 -4.25 12.40
C ASP A 58 -4.48 -4.42 12.16
N ARG A 59 -4.96 -4.15 10.94
CA ARG A 59 -6.37 -4.35 10.50
C ARG A 59 -6.61 -5.65 9.74
N GLY A 60 -5.59 -6.52 9.67
CA GLY A 60 -5.64 -7.81 8.99
C GLY A 60 -5.53 -7.73 7.47
N VAL A 61 -4.91 -6.66 6.95
CA VAL A 61 -4.61 -6.54 5.51
C VAL A 61 -3.60 -7.60 5.09
N GLN A 62 -3.86 -8.24 3.95
CA GLN A 62 -3.03 -9.32 3.41
C GLN A 62 -2.31 -8.90 2.11
N VAL A 63 -2.81 -7.87 1.44
CA VAL A 63 -2.29 -7.39 0.17
C VAL A 63 -2.21 -5.86 0.19
N PHE A 64 -1.13 -5.31 -0.34
CA PHE A 64 -0.93 -3.89 -0.54
C PHE A 64 -0.84 -3.59 -2.03
N ILE A 65 -1.43 -2.48 -2.48
CA ILE A 65 -1.11 -1.88 -3.78
C ILE A 65 -0.54 -0.49 -3.50
N VAL A 66 0.68 -0.22 -3.93
CA VAL A 66 1.40 1.03 -3.64
C VAL A 66 2.10 1.57 -4.88
N ALA A 67 2.38 2.87 -4.93
CA ALA A 67 3.20 3.45 -5.99
C ALA A 67 4.70 3.13 -5.83
N GLU A 68 5.15 2.99 -4.58
CA GLU A 68 6.54 2.73 -4.23
C GLU A 68 6.66 2.03 -2.87
N MET A 69 7.80 1.39 -2.63
CA MET A 69 8.12 0.79 -1.34
C MET A 69 9.63 0.73 -1.09
N GLY A 70 10.09 1.45 -0.06
CA GLY A 70 11.47 1.41 0.38
C GLY A 70 11.84 0.20 1.26
N PRO A 71 13.12 0.04 1.62
CA PRO A 71 13.62 -1.13 2.37
C PRO A 71 12.94 -1.38 3.72
N PRO A 72 12.61 -0.36 4.54
CA PRO A 72 11.87 -0.57 5.78
C PRO A 72 10.49 -1.19 5.55
N GLY A 73 9.80 -0.80 4.48
CA GLY A 73 8.47 -1.31 4.15
C GLY A 73 8.50 -2.78 3.75
N VAL A 74 9.41 -3.14 2.83
CA VAL A 74 9.60 -4.53 2.39
C VAL A 74 9.89 -5.45 3.57
N ARG A 75 10.86 -5.07 4.43
CA ARG A 75 11.21 -5.86 5.63
C ARG A 75 10.05 -6.00 6.61
N LEU A 76 9.19 -4.98 6.75
CA LEU A 76 8.08 -5.01 7.70
C LEU A 76 7.01 -6.03 7.30
N ILE A 77 6.67 -6.09 6.01
CA ILE A 77 5.57 -6.92 5.47
C ILE A 77 6.03 -8.33 5.07
N GLN A 78 7.33 -8.57 4.96
CA GLN A 78 7.90 -9.86 4.58
C GLN A 78 7.35 -11.00 5.46
N GLY A 79 6.76 -12.01 4.82
CA GLY A 79 6.13 -13.15 5.50
C GLY A 79 4.77 -12.87 6.14
N LYS A 80 4.23 -11.65 6.03
CA LYS A 80 2.94 -11.24 6.63
C LYS A 80 1.89 -10.85 5.59
N ALA A 81 2.32 -10.20 4.51
CA ALA A 81 1.46 -9.72 3.43
C ALA A 81 2.22 -9.67 2.11
N LYS A 82 1.48 -9.59 1.00
CA LYS A 82 2.03 -9.30 -0.32
C LYS A 82 1.91 -7.81 -0.64
N ALA A 83 2.79 -7.31 -1.48
CA ALA A 83 2.68 -5.96 -2.02
C ALA A 83 2.84 -5.98 -3.54
N TYR A 84 2.09 -5.12 -4.20
CA TYR A 84 2.08 -4.96 -5.64
C TYR A 84 2.33 -3.50 -5.99
N ILE A 85 3.10 -3.28 -7.05
CA ILE A 85 3.35 -1.94 -7.56
C ILE A 85 2.32 -1.57 -8.61
N ALA A 86 1.71 -0.40 -8.45
CA ALA A 86 0.96 0.30 -9.49
C ALA A 86 1.69 1.61 -9.81
N ASN A 87 1.44 2.19 -10.99
CA ASN A 87 2.00 3.51 -11.28
C ASN A 87 1.40 4.55 -10.34
N GLU A 88 2.20 5.53 -9.96
CA GLU A 88 1.69 6.67 -9.20
C GLU A 88 0.61 7.38 -10.02
N GLY A 89 -0.49 7.75 -9.36
CA GLY A 89 -1.62 8.40 -10.04
C GLY A 89 -2.59 7.43 -10.71
N THR A 90 -2.35 6.11 -10.70
CA THR A 90 -3.33 5.11 -11.17
C THR A 90 -4.63 5.22 -10.35
N PRO A 91 -5.81 5.33 -10.98
CA PRO A 91 -7.09 5.30 -10.28
C PRO A 91 -7.26 4.03 -9.44
N VAL A 92 -7.84 4.16 -8.25
CA VAL A 92 -8.00 3.02 -7.31
C VAL A 92 -8.75 1.84 -7.93
N GLU A 93 -9.82 2.12 -8.70
CA GLU A 93 -10.61 1.09 -9.38
C GLU A 93 -9.78 0.33 -10.43
N GLU A 94 -8.94 1.06 -11.18
CA GLU A 94 -8.04 0.47 -12.17
C GLU A 94 -6.98 -0.40 -11.48
N ALA A 95 -6.42 0.07 -10.36
CA ALA A 95 -5.46 -0.70 -9.58
C ALA A 95 -6.05 -2.02 -9.05
N LEU A 96 -7.28 -1.98 -8.53
CA LEU A 96 -8.00 -3.18 -8.07
C LEU A 96 -8.30 -4.14 -9.24
N LYS A 97 -8.67 -3.61 -10.41
CA LYS A 97 -8.87 -4.40 -11.62
C LYS A 97 -7.58 -5.10 -12.05
N LEU A 98 -6.46 -4.37 -12.12
CA LEU A 98 -5.16 -4.92 -12.48
C LEU A 98 -4.69 -5.99 -11.48
N LEU A 99 -4.99 -5.81 -10.18
CA LEU A 99 -4.74 -6.83 -9.16
C LEU A 99 -5.53 -8.11 -9.45
N ASN A 100 -6.84 -7.99 -9.70
CA ASN A 100 -7.72 -9.13 -10.01
C ASN A 100 -7.32 -9.86 -11.30
N GLU A 101 -6.82 -9.12 -12.28
CA GLU A 101 -6.31 -9.67 -13.54
C GLU A 101 -4.88 -10.26 -13.42
N GLY A 102 -4.23 -10.14 -12.26
CA GLY A 102 -2.85 -10.63 -12.05
C GLY A 102 -1.80 -9.86 -12.84
N LYS A 103 -2.08 -8.61 -13.22
CA LYS A 103 -1.23 -7.77 -14.08
C LYS A 103 -0.28 -6.85 -13.29
N LEU A 104 -0.49 -6.69 -11.98
CA LEU A 104 0.44 -5.92 -11.15
C LEU A 104 1.67 -6.74 -10.81
N GLN A 105 2.83 -6.09 -10.80
CA GLN A 105 4.09 -6.71 -10.42
C GLN A 105 4.18 -6.81 -8.89
N GLU A 106 4.53 -8.00 -8.38
CA GLU A 106 4.78 -8.20 -6.95
C GLU A 106 6.10 -7.56 -6.51
N ILE A 107 6.08 -6.84 -5.39
CA ILE A 107 7.23 -6.19 -4.77
C ILE A 107 7.93 -7.22 -3.87
N VAL A 108 8.99 -7.82 -4.40
CA VAL A 108 9.88 -8.74 -3.65
C VAL A 108 11.18 -8.08 -3.17
N LYS A 109 11.48 -6.88 -3.69
CA LYS A 109 12.63 -6.04 -3.36
C LYS A 109 12.20 -4.57 -3.30
N PRO A 110 12.95 -3.69 -2.62
CA PRO A 110 12.63 -2.27 -2.56
C PRO A 110 12.59 -1.65 -3.97
N THR A 111 11.65 -0.73 -4.20
CA THR A 111 11.50 -0.02 -5.48
C THR A 111 12.37 1.23 -5.56
N HIS A 112 12.80 1.72 -4.39
CA HIS A 112 13.77 2.79 -4.25
C HIS A 112 14.66 2.50 -3.04
N ASP A 113 15.92 2.93 -3.11
CA ASP A 113 16.84 2.93 -1.97
C ASP A 113 17.03 4.39 -1.54
N HIS A 114 16.72 4.69 -0.28
CA HIS A 114 17.20 5.93 0.33
C HIS A 114 18.53 5.60 1.03
N PRO A 115 19.67 6.17 0.59
CA PRO A 115 20.90 6.03 1.34
C PRO A 115 20.68 6.64 2.72
N ARG A 116 20.98 5.88 3.77
CA ARG A 116 21.05 6.40 5.13
C ARG A 116 22.18 7.41 5.18
N THR A 117 21.87 8.71 5.24
CA THR A 117 22.83 9.67 5.76
C THR A 117 23.10 9.31 7.21
N HIS A 118 24.37 8.98 7.47
CA HIS A 118 24.95 8.69 8.78
C HIS A 118 24.84 9.89 9.73
#